data_AF-A0AAX0WWU3-F1
#
_entry.id   AF-A0AAX0WWU3-F1
#
_cell.length_a   1.000
_cell.length_b   1.000
_cell.length_c   1.000
_cell.angle_alpha   90.00
_cell.angle_beta   90.00
_cell.angle_gamma   90.00
#
_symmetry.space_group_name_H-M   'P 1'
#
loop_
_entity.id
_entity.type
_entity.pdbx_description
1 polymer ?
#
loop_
_entity_poly.entity_id
_entity_poly.type
_entity_poly.pdbx_seq_one_letter_code
_entity_poly.pdbx_strand_id
1 'polypeptide(L)'
;MSISYVLPRLIRLRDAPSYLGMDRHRFNEAVRPNLIEIPIGTQGVAFDRLDLDAWVDDYKQCSGRPAATNRRSLDKWDENEHRGSKSVVGSGSLIKRSSDADFAKALVLATSKRPKSILQGGLKK
;
A
#
# COMPACT_ATOMS: atom_id res chain seq x y z
N MET A 1 -16.65 35.01 -29.67
CA MET A 1 -15.44 35.34 -28.90
C MET A 1 -15.04 34.12 -28.08
N SER A 2 -13.99 33.43 -28.47
CA SER A 2 -13.42 32.31 -27.70
C SER A 2 -12.60 32.89 -26.55
N ILE A 3 -13.06 32.71 -25.32
CA ILE A 3 -12.27 33.05 -24.13
C ILE A 3 -11.19 31.97 -24.01
N SER A 4 -9.95 32.33 -24.36
CA SER A 4 -8.79 31.51 -24.09
C SER A 4 -8.54 31.53 -22.59
N TYR A 5 -8.91 30.47 -21.88
CA TYR A 5 -8.60 30.32 -20.46
C TYR A 5 -7.09 30.12 -20.31
N VAL A 6 -6.36 31.21 -20.04
CA VAL A 6 -4.95 31.14 -19.71
C VAL A 6 -4.84 30.50 -18.32
N LEU A 7 -4.37 29.25 -18.29
CA LEU A 7 -4.09 28.56 -17.05
C LEU A 7 -2.99 29.32 -16.28
N PRO A 8 -3.20 29.62 -14.99
CA PRO A 8 -2.16 30.21 -14.16
C PRO A 8 -0.91 29.35 -14.17
N ARG A 9 0.27 30.00 -14.25
CA ARG A 9 1.54 29.27 -14.17
C ARG A 9 1.83 28.75 -12.77
N LEU A 10 1.47 29.52 -11.75
CA LEU A 10 1.60 29.13 -10.35
C LEU A 10 0.26 28.63 -9.82
N ILE A 11 0.25 27.40 -9.33
CA ILE A 11 -0.93 26.75 -8.73
C ILE A 11 -0.75 26.76 -7.21
N ARG A 12 -1.75 27.27 -6.48
CA ARG A 12 -1.72 27.31 -5.01
C ARG A 12 -1.76 25.89 -4.44
N LEU A 13 -1.17 25.69 -3.25
CA LEU A 13 -1.22 24.41 -2.53
C LEU A 13 -2.66 23.88 -2.35
N ARG A 14 -3.66 24.76 -2.25
CA ARG A 14 -5.07 24.38 -2.17
C ARG A 14 -5.55 23.66 -3.44
N ASP A 15 -5.12 24.14 -4.61
CA ASP A 15 -5.65 23.73 -5.91
C ASP A 15 -4.74 22.68 -6.59
N ALA A 16 -3.49 22.54 -6.15
CA ALA A 16 -2.51 21.59 -6.70
C ALA A 16 -2.93 20.11 -6.59
N PRO A 17 -3.50 19.62 -5.46
CA PRO A 17 -4.00 18.24 -5.37
C PRO A 17 -5.14 17.98 -6.37
N SER A 18 -6.03 18.96 -6.55
CA SER A 18 -7.14 18.88 -7.49
C SER A 18 -6.67 18.89 -8.95
N TYR A 19 -5.62 19.66 -9.27
CA TYR A 19 -5.00 19.66 -10.60
C TYR A 19 -4.49 18.27 -10.99
N LEU A 20 -3.86 17.56 -10.05
CA LEU A 20 -3.35 16.20 -10.28
C LEU A 20 -4.41 15.10 -10.12
N GLY A 21 -5.64 15.43 -9.71
CA GLY A 21 -6.70 14.47 -9.47
C GLY A 21 -6.44 13.52 -8.30
N MET A 22 -5.70 13.98 -7.27
CA MET A 22 -5.33 13.17 -6.10
C MET A 22 -5.82 13.77 -4.78
N ASP A 23 -5.83 12.97 -3.72
CA ASP A 23 -6.17 13.44 -2.39
C ASP A 23 -5.04 14.29 -1.78
N ARG A 24 -5.40 15.16 -0.82
CA ARG A 24 -4.47 16.10 -0.19
C ARG A 24 -3.38 15.42 0.64
N HIS A 25 -3.66 14.26 1.24
CA HIS A 25 -2.69 13.57 2.08
C HIS A 25 -1.60 12.95 1.20
N ARG A 26 -2.00 12.24 0.15
CA ARG A 26 -1.09 11.66 -0.84
C ARG A 26 -0.28 12.73 -1.58
N PHE A 27 -0.88 13.88 -1.88
CA PHE A 27 -0.14 15.01 -2.44
C PHE A 27 0.99 15.46 -1.49
N ASN A 28 0.69 15.63 -0.20
CA ASN A 28 1.66 16.08 0.79
C ASN A 28 2.79 15.06 1.04
N GLU A 29 2.51 13.77 0.89
CA GLU A 29 3.51 12.71 1.08
C GLU A 29 4.36 12.44 -0.16
N ALA A 30 3.75 12.40 -1.35
CA ALA A 30 4.41 11.93 -2.56
C ALA A 30 4.87 13.05 -3.50
N VAL A 31 4.14 14.16 -3.55
CA VAL A 31 4.38 15.22 -4.54
C VAL A 31 5.17 16.35 -3.90
N ARG A 32 4.69 16.84 -2.75
CA ARG A 32 5.23 18.01 -2.07
C ARG A 32 6.75 17.92 -1.75
N PRO A 33 7.31 16.78 -1.29
CA PRO A 33 8.75 16.70 -1.01
C PRO A 33 9.62 16.75 -2.27
N ASN A 34 9.05 16.47 -3.44
CA ASN A 34 9.75 16.38 -4.71
C ASN A 34 9.62 17.66 -5.56
N LEU A 35 8.86 18.65 -5.09
CA LEU A 35 8.64 19.92 -5.78
C LEU A 35 9.26 21.09 -5.03
N ILE A 36 9.60 22.13 -5.79
CA ILE A 36 10.08 23.39 -5.23
C ILE A 36 8.88 24.21 -4.74
N GLU A 37 8.82 24.49 -3.43
CA GLU A 37 7.81 25.35 -2.84
C GLU A 37 8.10 26.82 -3.13
N ILE A 38 7.18 27.51 -3.81
CA ILE A 38 7.27 28.95 -4.07
C ILE A 38 6.38 29.67 -3.05
N PRO A 39 6.96 30.40 -2.07
CA PRO A 39 6.16 31.18 -1.14
C PRO A 39 5.51 32.35 -1.87
N ILE A 40 4.20 32.53 -1.65
CA ILE A 40 3.43 33.66 -2.16
C ILE A 40 2.77 34.39 -0.99
N GLY A 41 3.32 35.55 -0.66
CA GLY A 41 2.89 36.38 0.46
C GLY A 41 3.31 35.78 1.80
N THR A 42 2.51 36.02 2.84
CA THR A 42 2.87 35.68 4.22
C THR A 42 2.62 34.21 4.58
N GLN A 43 1.58 33.60 3.99
CA GLN A 43 1.11 32.25 4.35
C GLN A 43 0.84 31.35 3.14
N GLY A 44 0.93 31.90 1.92
CA GLY A 44 0.62 31.15 0.72
C GLY A 44 1.84 30.37 0.23
N VAL A 45 1.61 29.14 -0.24
CA VAL A 45 2.58 28.37 -1.01
C VAL A 45 1.96 28.03 -2.36
N ALA A 46 2.77 28.07 -3.40
CA ALA A 46 2.40 27.67 -4.75
C ALA A 46 3.49 26.84 -5.41
N PHE A 47 3.11 26.17 -6.48
CA PHE A 47 3.97 25.32 -7.31
C PHE A 47 3.88 25.76 -8.76
N ASP A 48 4.95 25.64 -9.54
CA ASP A 48 4.88 25.80 -10.98
C ASP A 48 4.11 24.61 -11.59
N ARG A 49 3.22 24.89 -12.52
CA ARG A 49 2.50 23.89 -13.30
C ARG A 49 3.47 22.98 -14.06
N LEU A 50 4.56 23.52 -14.61
CA LEU A 50 5.52 22.71 -15.37
C LEU A 50 6.21 21.69 -14.48
N ASP A 51 6.50 22.04 -13.23
CA ASP A 51 7.11 21.12 -12.27
C ASP A 51 6.12 20.01 -11.87
N LEU A 52 4.84 20.37 -11.69
CA LEU A 52 3.76 19.40 -11.48
C LEU A 52 3.63 18.43 -12.65
N ASP A 53 3.65 18.95 -13.89
CA ASP A 53 3.56 18.13 -15.10
C ASP A 53 4.78 17.21 -15.26
N ALA A 54 5.99 17.72 -15.00
CA ALA A 54 7.22 16.92 -15.01
C ALA A 54 7.18 15.79 -13.98
N TRP A 55 6.74 16.08 -12.75
CA TRP A 55 6.55 15.06 -11.73
C TRP A 55 5.55 13.98 -12.16
N VAL A 56 4.47 14.36 -12.84
CA VAL A 56 3.48 13.41 -13.37
C VAL A 56 4.09 12.51 -14.43
N ASP A 57 4.93 13.04 -15.30
CA ASP A 57 5.56 12.25 -16.36
C ASP A 57 6.57 11.26 -15.78
N ASP A 58 7.34 11.66 -14.78
CA ASP A 58 8.21 10.75 -14.01
C ASP A 58 7.38 9.71 -13.25
N TYR A 59 6.27 10.12 -12.65
CA TYR A 59 5.35 9.23 -11.96
C TYR A 59 4.76 8.20 -12.92
N LYS A 60 4.37 8.58 -14.14
CA LYS A 60 3.89 7.65 -15.17
C LYS A 60 4.97 6.67 -15.61
N GLN A 61 6.23 7.09 -15.72
CA GLN A 61 7.33 6.18 -16.09
C GLN A 61 7.61 5.15 -14.99
N CYS A 62 7.58 5.57 -13.72
CA CYS A 62 7.85 4.71 -12.57
C CYS A 62 6.67 3.81 -12.18
N SER A 63 5.44 4.32 -12.30
CA SER A 63 4.21 3.64 -11.85
C SER A 63 3.33 3.12 -12.99
N GLY A 64 3.71 3.39 -14.23
CA GLY A 64 3.03 2.94 -15.45
C GLY A 64 3.08 1.44 -15.60
N ARG A 65 2.25 0.73 -14.84
CA ARG A 65 1.74 -0.56 -15.30
C ARG A 65 0.83 -0.24 -16.48
N PRO A 66 1.10 -0.75 -17.70
CA PRO A 66 0.14 -0.61 -18.79
C PRO A 66 -1.20 -1.12 -18.27
N ALA A 67 -2.26 -0.36 -18.49
CA ALA A 67 -3.62 -0.76 -18.15
C ALA A 67 -3.96 -2.00 -18.99
N ALA A 68 -3.58 -3.17 -18.48
CA ALA A 68 -3.84 -4.49 -19.02
C ALA A 68 -3.84 -4.59 -20.56
N THR A 69 -2.70 -4.35 -21.23
CA THR A 69 -2.54 -4.79 -22.63
C THR A 69 -2.59 -6.32 -22.73
N ASN A 70 -2.33 -7.04 -21.64
CA ASN A 70 -2.59 -8.47 -21.55
C ASN A 70 -3.71 -8.75 -20.54
N ARG A 71 -4.91 -8.97 -21.09
CA ARG A 71 -6.03 -9.69 -20.48
C ARG A 71 -6.59 -9.08 -19.18
N ARG A 72 -7.45 -8.07 -19.29
CA ARG A 72 -8.81 -8.34 -18.77
C ARG A 72 -9.35 -9.42 -19.68
N SER A 73 -9.06 -10.69 -19.37
CA SER A 73 -9.81 -11.75 -19.99
C SER A 73 -11.27 -11.40 -19.74
N LEU A 74 -12.05 -11.57 -20.79
CA LEU A 74 -13.50 -11.61 -20.79
C LEU A 74 -13.98 -12.80 -19.93
N ASP A 75 -13.33 -13.08 -18.80
CA ASP A 75 -13.84 -14.02 -17.82
C ASP A 75 -14.77 -13.18 -16.96
N LYS A 76 -16.07 -13.31 -17.28
CA LYS A 76 -17.18 -12.95 -16.41
C LYS A 76 -16.73 -13.18 -14.96
N TRP A 77 -16.74 -12.13 -14.16
CA TRP A 77 -16.66 -12.24 -12.69
C TRP A 77 -17.92 -12.89 -12.09
N ASP A 78 -18.53 -13.82 -12.81
CA ASP A 78 -19.86 -14.35 -12.51
C ASP A 78 -19.96 -15.80 -12.97
N GLU A 79 -19.41 -16.68 -12.13
CA GLU A 79 -19.91 -18.03 -11.84
C GLU A 79 -19.14 -18.55 -10.62
N ASN A 80 -19.42 -17.96 -9.46
CA ASN A 80 -19.14 -18.64 -8.19
C ASN A 80 -20.13 -19.80 -8.04
N GLU A 81 -19.85 -20.95 -8.67
CA GLU A 81 -20.34 -22.21 -8.12
C GLU A 81 -19.84 -22.30 -6.68
N HIS A 82 -20.74 -22.05 -5.73
CA HIS A 82 -20.49 -22.21 -4.31
C HIS A 82 -20.22 -23.69 -4.03
N ARG A 83 -18.96 -24.12 -4.17
CA ARG A 83 -18.50 -25.35 -3.55
C ARG A 83 -18.41 -25.10 -2.06
N GLY A 84 -19.44 -25.53 -1.35
CA GLY A 84 -19.55 -25.45 0.11
C GLY A 84 -18.23 -25.82 0.77
N SER A 85 -17.68 -24.86 1.52
CA SER A 85 -16.52 -25.08 2.36
C SER A 85 -16.80 -26.21 3.34
N LYS A 86 -15.99 -27.29 3.30
CA LYS A 86 -15.90 -28.21 4.43
C LYS A 86 -15.36 -27.39 5.60
N SER A 87 -16.16 -27.26 6.66
CA SER A 87 -15.78 -26.58 7.89
C SER A 87 -14.57 -27.28 8.50
N VAL A 88 -13.37 -26.74 8.28
CA VAL A 88 -12.20 -27.04 9.11
C VAL A 88 -12.24 -26.06 10.27
N VAL A 89 -12.24 -26.64 11.47
CA VAL A 89 -12.27 -25.98 12.78
C VAL A 89 -11.37 -24.74 12.79
N GLY A 90 -11.98 -23.59 13.08
CA GLY A 90 -11.30 -22.31 13.13
C GLY A 90 -10.27 -22.25 14.25
N SER A 91 -9.06 -21.81 13.91
CA SER A 91 -8.16 -21.18 14.87
C SER A 91 -8.10 -19.70 14.50
N GLY A 92 -8.83 -18.87 15.23
CA GLY A 92 -8.79 -17.41 15.04
C GLY A 92 -7.48 -16.87 15.61
N SER A 93 -6.68 -16.19 14.77
CA SER A 93 -5.54 -15.41 15.27
C SER A 93 -6.06 -14.17 16.00
N LEU A 94 -5.91 -14.19 17.32
CA LEU A 94 -6.26 -13.11 18.21
C LEU A 94 -5.25 -11.95 18.05
N ILE A 95 -5.69 -10.82 17.51
CA ILE A 95 -4.85 -9.63 17.24
C ILE A 95 -4.59 -8.80 18.53
N LYS A 96 -4.86 -9.35 19.72
CA LYS A 96 -4.61 -8.61 20.96
C LYS A 96 -3.11 -8.62 21.25
N ARG A 97 -2.57 -7.46 21.61
CA ARG A 97 -1.19 -7.34 22.08
C ARG A 97 -1.04 -8.19 23.35
N SER A 98 -0.24 -9.24 23.27
CA SER A 98 0.18 -10.03 24.44
C SER A 98 1.20 -9.22 25.24
N SER A 99 1.14 -9.33 26.57
CA SER A 99 2.15 -8.72 27.43
C SER A 99 3.44 -9.55 27.41
N ASP A 100 4.60 -8.92 27.70
CA ASP A 100 5.89 -9.61 27.73
C ASP A 100 5.93 -10.78 28.73
N ALA A 101 5.10 -10.71 29.78
CA ALA A 101 4.95 -11.78 30.76
C ALA A 101 4.29 -13.05 30.18
N ASP A 102 3.33 -12.88 29.26
CA ASP A 102 2.66 -14.00 28.60
C ASP A 102 3.61 -14.73 27.65
N PHE A 103 4.49 -13.99 26.98
CA PHE A 103 5.53 -14.54 26.10
C PHE A 103 6.57 -15.34 26.91
N ALA A 104 7.03 -14.81 28.03
CA ALA A 104 7.97 -15.50 28.91
C ALA A 104 7.41 -16.83 29.42
N LYS A 105 6.13 -16.85 29.82
CA LYS A 105 5.44 -18.06 30.28
C LYS A 105 5.32 -19.12 29.17
N ALA A 106 5.03 -18.70 27.93
CA ALA A 106 4.97 -19.60 26.78
C ALA A 106 6.34 -20.19 26.43
N LEU A 107 7.41 -19.39 26.52
CA LEU A 107 8.78 -19.85 26.26
C LEU A 107 9.21 -20.96 27.24
N VAL A 108 8.90 -20.81 28.53
CA VAL A 108 9.17 -21.84 29.55
C VAL A 108 8.40 -23.13 29.27
N LEU A 109 7.16 -23.05 28.79
CA LEU A 109 6.37 -24.23 28.41
C LEU A 109 6.94 -24.94 27.17
N ALA A 110 7.49 -24.19 26.22
CA ALA A 110 8.10 -24.76 25.02
C ALA A 110 9.43 -25.46 25.33
N THR A 111 10.26 -24.87 26.20
CA THR A 111 11.59 -25.41 26.54
C THR A 111 11.55 -26.52 27.59
N SER A 112 10.50 -26.59 28.41
CA SER A 112 10.34 -27.65 29.43
C SER A 112 9.99 -29.03 28.86
N LYS A 113 9.60 -29.12 27.58
CA LYS A 113 9.37 -30.42 26.93
C LYS A 113 10.71 -31.04 26.49
N ARG A 114 11.29 -31.86 27.37
CA ARG A 114 12.43 -32.73 27.06
C ARG A 114 12.05 -33.70 25.92
N PRO A 115 12.79 -33.74 24.79
CA PRO A 115 12.57 -34.76 23.76
C PRO A 115 12.82 -36.15 24.34
N LYS A 116 11.86 -37.05 24.17
CA LYS A 116 11.99 -38.46 24.57
C LYS A 116 12.95 -39.13 23.58
N SER A 117 14.17 -39.44 24.01
CA SER A 117 15.13 -40.18 23.18
C SER A 117 14.61 -41.59 22.96
N ILE A 118 14.19 -41.90 21.74
CA ILE A 118 13.89 -43.27 21.33
C ILE A 118 15.24 -43.91 20.97
N LEU A 119 15.79 -44.72 21.88
CA LEU A 119 16.77 -45.74 21.52
C LEU A 119 16.00 -46.88 20.87
N GLN A 120 16.10 -47.01 19.55
CA GLN A 120 15.71 -48.23 18.84
C GLN A 120 17.00 -48.88 18.33
N GLY A 121 17.28 -50.04 18.90
CA GLY A 121 18.47 -50.84 18.63
C GLY A 121 18.50 -51.31 17.17
N GLY A 122 19.70 -51.38 16.63
CA GLY A 122 19.97 -52.18 15.45
C GLY A 122 20.17 -53.64 15.83
N LEU A 123 19.70 -54.56 15.00
CA LEU A 123 20.57 -55.37 14.15
C LEU A 123 19.73 -56.17 13.13
N LYS A 124 20.22 -56.19 11.89
CA LYS A 124 19.73 -56.98 10.77
C LYS A 124 20.10 -58.47 10.92
N LYS A 125 19.19 -59.39 10.64
CA LYS A 125 19.23 -60.36 9.52
C LYS A 125 18.06 -61.34 9.62
#